data_AF-A0A067LWP8-F1
#
_entry.id   AF-A0A067LWP8-F1
#
_cell.length_a   1.000
_cell.length_b   1.000
_cell.length_c   1.000
_cell.angle_alpha   90.00
_cell.angle_beta   90.00
_cell.angle_gamma   90.00
#
_symmetry.space_group_name_H-M   'P 1'
#
loop_
_entity.id
_entity.type
_entity.pdbx_description
1 polymer ?
#
loop_
_entity_poly.entity_id
_entity_poly.type
_entity_poly.pdbx_seq_one_letter_code
_entity_poly.pdbx_strand_id
1 'polypeptide(L)'
;MFSVPAIRRPVVPSNTSRAFHIRRLQDILQLSIQTGDLVRAKRAWCILARCKEVNWRVLWRTGLTLAGSLNESLAERTDGKLEYLRAMMLRHQDSRELILQEIVLLLIDAGQYREALDEINLYLPSFPYQDNPVLHTYAGLLSLFMAQPFQQTPAKAPPRHVADQSPSIPPIITTGFSEAQLRDAQSHLERARSLDEHNVVASGFLDRIRLGMKLAAEIQEREEGDDSDGKDDLVPVSSDEDEELPSSKRMHLS
;
A
#
# COMPACT_ATOMS: atom_id res chain seq x y z
N MET A 1 -1.10 6.51 21.70
CA MET A 1 -0.60 6.20 23.05
C MET A 1 -0.04 4.79 23.03
N PHE A 2 1.27 4.62 22.82
CA PHE A 2 1.88 3.30 22.72
C PHE A 2 2.58 2.95 24.04
N SER A 3 2.08 1.91 24.69
CA SER A 3 2.64 1.37 25.93
C SER A 3 4.00 0.73 25.64
N VAL A 4 5.06 1.32 26.19
CA VAL A 4 6.40 0.73 26.17
C VAL A 4 6.34 -0.61 26.91
N PRO A 5 6.81 -1.73 26.33
CA PRO A 5 6.79 -3.01 27.01
C PRO A 5 7.71 -2.92 28.25
N ALA A 6 7.11 -3.12 29.42
CA ALA A 6 7.82 -3.17 30.69
C ALA A 6 8.81 -4.34 30.66
N ILE A 7 10.11 -4.02 30.56
CA ILE A 7 11.20 -4.98 30.71
C ILE A 7 11.21 -5.42 32.19
N ARG A 8 10.40 -6.42 32.54
CA ARG A 8 10.60 -7.15 33.79
C ARG A 8 11.84 -8.02 33.62
N ARG A 9 12.94 -7.64 34.27
CA ARG A 9 14.07 -8.54 34.49
C ARG A 9 14.25 -8.81 35.98
N PRO A 10 14.58 -10.06 36.36
CA PRO A 10 14.93 -10.43 37.73
C PRO A 10 16.24 -9.71 38.08
N VAL A 11 16.20 -8.89 39.12
CA VAL A 11 17.36 -8.13 39.61
C VAL A 11 18.16 -9.04 40.53
N VAL A 12 19.18 -9.71 39.99
CA VAL A 12 20.31 -10.13 40.83
C VAL A 12 21.22 -8.91 40.97
N PRO A 13 21.45 -8.37 42.18
CA PRO A 13 22.31 -7.21 42.36
C PRO A 13 23.77 -7.60 42.16
N SER A 14 24.31 -7.36 40.96
CA SER A 14 25.75 -7.22 40.79
C SER A 14 26.15 -5.89 41.45
N ASN A 15 26.69 -5.97 42.66
CA ASN A 15 26.98 -4.82 43.52
C ASN A 15 28.24 -4.04 43.08
N THR A 16 28.39 -3.82 41.77
CA THR A 16 29.54 -3.12 41.19
C THR A 16 29.17 -1.67 40.91
N SER A 17 30.10 -0.74 41.16
CA SER A 17 29.93 0.69 40.83
C SER A 17 29.52 0.88 39.35
N ARG A 18 30.08 0.07 38.46
CA ARG A 18 29.73 0.06 37.03
C ARG A 18 28.27 -0.32 36.78
N ALA A 19 27.74 -1.35 37.46
CA ALA A 19 26.34 -1.74 37.33
C ALA A 19 25.39 -0.64 37.83
N PHE A 20 25.76 0.07 38.90
CA PHE A 20 25.01 1.22 39.39
C PHE A 20 24.97 2.36 38.35
N HIS A 21 26.11 2.70 37.74
CA HIS A 21 26.16 3.72 36.68
C HIS A 21 25.33 3.34 35.45
N ILE A 22 25.35 2.06 35.05
CA ILE A 22 24.53 1.58 33.92
C ILE A 22 23.04 1.71 34.24
N ARG A 23 22.61 1.31 35.44
CA ARG A 23 21.21 1.48 35.89
C ARG A 23 20.81 2.94 35.90
N ARG A 24 21.64 3.81 36.49
CA ARG A 24 21.39 5.24 36.52
C ARG A 24 21.27 5.84 35.12
N LEU A 25 22.09 5.37 34.19
CA LEU A 25 22.05 5.81 32.79
C LEU A 25 20.78 5.31 32.06
N GLN A 26 20.30 4.10 32.38
CA GLN A 26 19.00 3.61 31.93
C GLN A 26 17.84 4.46 32.48
N ASP A 27 17.88 4.83 33.76
CA ASP A 27 16.87 5.70 34.35
C ASP A 27 16.86 7.07 33.69
N ILE A 28 18.05 7.66 33.47
CA ILE A 28 18.18 8.95 32.76
C ILE A 28 17.62 8.84 31.34
N LEU A 29 17.90 7.73 30.63
CA LEU A 29 17.35 7.49 29.30
C LEU A 29 15.82 7.46 29.34
N GLN A 30 15.22 6.64 30.20
CA GLN A 30 13.76 6.51 30.28
C GLN A 30 13.08 7.83 30.68
N LEU A 31 13.65 8.54 31.66
CA LEU A 31 13.16 9.87 32.03
C LEU A 31 13.27 10.86 30.88
N SER A 32 14.40 10.90 30.16
CA SER A 32 14.58 11.81 29.01
C SER A 32 13.62 11.51 27.86
N ILE A 33 13.26 10.24 27.64
CA ILE A 33 12.23 9.85 26.67
C ILE A 33 10.86 10.34 27.13
N GLN A 34 10.52 10.17 28.41
CA GLN A 34 9.23 10.61 28.97
C GLN A 34 9.08 12.14 28.97
N THR A 35 10.18 12.87 29.21
CA THR A 35 10.18 14.35 29.19
C THR A 35 10.32 14.93 27.78
N GLY A 36 10.54 14.10 26.75
CA GLY A 36 10.72 14.54 25.37
C GLY A 36 12.09 15.17 25.06
N ASP A 37 13.06 15.10 25.97
CA ASP A 37 14.42 15.60 25.73
C ASP A 37 15.23 14.54 24.94
N LEU A 38 14.98 14.52 23.62
CA LEU A 38 15.59 13.53 22.73
C LEU A 38 17.10 13.71 22.57
N VAL A 39 17.63 14.92 22.75
CA VAL A 39 19.08 15.19 22.65
C VAL A 39 19.80 14.49 23.81
N ARG A 40 19.27 14.64 25.02
CA ARG A 40 19.79 13.95 26.20
C ARG A 40 19.59 12.44 26.11
N ALA A 41 18.44 12.00 25.60
CA ALA A 41 18.15 10.59 25.39
C ALA A 41 19.13 9.95 24.39
N LYS A 42 19.40 10.60 23.25
CA LYS A 42 20.39 10.17 22.25
C LYS A 42 21.78 10.02 22.86
N ARG A 43 22.24 11.01 23.65
CA ARG A 43 23.55 10.94 24.31
C ARG A 43 23.62 9.77 25.31
N ALA A 44 22.61 9.61 26.15
CA ALA A 44 22.54 8.50 27.11
C ALA A 44 22.54 7.14 26.39
N TRP A 45 21.77 7.03 25.31
CA TRP A 45 21.70 5.84 24.46
C TRP A 45 23.04 5.50 23.81
N CYS A 46 23.75 6.48 23.22
CA CYS A 46 25.05 6.26 22.60
C CYS A 46 26.09 5.73 23.61
N ILE A 47 26.01 6.16 24.87
CA ILE A 47 26.87 5.64 25.93
C ILE A 47 26.46 4.21 26.30
N LEU A 48 25.15 3.95 26.49
CA LEU A 48 24.63 2.61 26.81
C LEU A 48 24.95 1.58 25.73
N ALA A 49 24.83 1.94 24.45
CA ALA A 49 25.09 1.06 23.32
C ALA A 49 26.56 0.61 23.23
N ARG A 50 27.50 1.34 23.86
CA ARG A 50 28.91 0.98 23.95
C ARG A 50 29.25 0.12 25.17
N CYS A 51 28.31 -0.08 26.10
CA CYS A 51 28.50 -0.91 27.28
C CYS A 51 28.25 -2.39 26.93
N LYS A 52 29.24 -3.25 27.19
CA LYS A 52 29.15 -4.71 26.96
C LYS A 52 28.05 -5.41 27.77
N GLU A 53 27.67 -4.82 28.90
CA GLU A 53 26.65 -5.36 29.80
C GLU A 53 25.23 -5.11 29.30
N VAL A 54 25.06 -4.14 28.40
CA VAL A 54 23.77 -3.77 27.84
C VAL A 54 23.60 -4.51 26.54
N ASN A 55 22.60 -5.39 26.49
CA ASN A 55 22.23 -6.03 25.24
C ASN A 55 21.47 -5.03 24.36
N TRP A 56 22.21 -4.19 23.62
CA TRP A 56 21.66 -3.20 22.70
C TRP A 56 20.72 -3.82 21.67
N ARG A 57 20.92 -5.11 21.34
CA ARG A 57 20.06 -5.87 20.42
C ARG A 57 18.63 -6.01 20.90
N VAL A 58 18.39 -6.04 22.21
CA VAL A 58 17.02 -6.10 22.78
C VAL A 58 16.37 -4.72 22.79
N LEU A 59 17.19 -3.67 22.75
CA LEU A 59 16.78 -2.28 22.89
C LEU A 59 16.73 -1.53 21.54
N TRP A 60 16.77 -2.24 20.40
CA TRP A 60 16.72 -1.64 19.07
C TRP A 60 15.48 -0.77 18.85
N ARG A 61 14.33 -1.12 19.45
CA ARG A 61 13.12 -0.29 19.42
C ARG A 61 13.34 1.07 20.10
N THR A 62 14.09 1.10 21.20
CA THR A 62 14.48 2.36 21.85
C THR A 62 15.42 3.16 20.93
N GLY A 63 16.38 2.49 20.28
CA GLY A 63 17.20 3.11 19.24
C GLY A 63 16.36 3.71 18.10
N LEU A 64 15.32 3.00 17.64
CA LEU A 64 14.39 3.45 16.60
C LEU A 64 13.61 4.70 17.02
N THR A 65 13.13 4.75 18.27
CA THR A 65 12.45 5.96 18.80
C THR A 65 13.37 7.17 18.81
N LEU A 66 14.69 6.94 18.94
CA LEU A 66 15.70 7.98 18.96
C LEU A 66 16.31 8.25 17.58
N ALA A 67 16.11 7.39 16.58
CA ALA A 67 16.73 7.52 15.27
C ALA A 67 16.24 8.76 14.49
N GLY A 68 15.10 9.34 14.86
CA GLY A 68 14.64 10.63 14.33
C GLY A 68 15.13 11.83 15.14
N SER A 69 15.51 12.92 14.49
CA SER A 69 15.66 14.23 15.14
C SER A 69 14.34 15.00 15.11
N LEU A 70 13.98 15.70 16.20
CA LEU A 70 12.78 16.57 16.19
C LEU A 70 12.88 17.70 15.15
N ASN A 71 14.10 18.07 14.77
CA ASN A 71 14.39 19.17 13.86
C ASN A 71 14.41 18.76 12.38
N GLU A 72 14.33 17.47 12.07
CA GLU A 72 14.32 16.94 10.70
C GLU A 72 12.90 16.94 10.13
N SER A 73 12.79 17.02 8.80
CA SER A 73 11.51 16.87 8.12
C SER A 73 10.91 15.47 8.39
N LEU A 74 9.61 15.30 8.15
CA LEU A 74 8.99 13.97 8.32
C LEU A 74 9.65 12.91 7.41
N ALA A 75 9.96 13.29 6.17
CA ALA A 75 10.64 12.42 5.21
C ALA A 75 12.04 12.03 5.68
N GLU A 76 12.85 13.02 6.09
CA GLU A 76 14.22 12.78 6.60
C GLU A 76 14.23 11.90 7.85
N ARG A 77 13.25 12.09 8.75
CA ARG A 77 13.08 11.23 9.93
C ARG A 77 12.74 9.80 9.55
N THR A 78 11.90 9.60 8.54
CA THR A 78 11.55 8.28 8.05
C THR A 78 12.75 7.61 7.38
N ASP A 79 13.50 8.34 6.57
CA ASP A 79 14.72 7.83 5.91
C ASP A 79 15.78 7.41 6.93
N GLY A 80 16.05 8.23 7.95
CA GLY A 80 17.00 7.89 9.01
C GLY A 80 16.56 6.67 9.84
N LYS A 81 15.25 6.51 10.07
CA LYS A 81 14.70 5.31 10.71
C LYS A 81 14.81 4.07 9.80
N LEU A 82 14.55 4.19 8.51
CA LEU A 82 14.70 3.10 7.53
C LEU A 82 16.15 2.64 7.44
N GLU A 83 17.10 3.57 7.34
CA GLU A 83 18.53 3.25 7.32
C GLU A 83 18.96 2.53 8.61
N TYR A 84 18.49 3.03 9.76
CA TYR A 84 18.73 2.37 11.04
C TYR A 84 18.17 0.93 11.06
N LEU A 85 16.92 0.71 10.60
CA LEU A 85 16.30 -0.61 10.59
C LEU A 85 16.99 -1.57 9.61
N ARG A 86 17.37 -1.10 8.40
CA ARG A 86 18.14 -1.89 7.43
C ARG A 86 19.49 -2.31 8.02
N ALA A 87 20.19 -1.40 8.70
CA ALA A 87 21.42 -1.73 9.41
C ALA A 87 21.19 -2.74 10.56
N MET A 88 20.04 -2.67 11.23
CA MET A 88 19.66 -3.64 12.27
C MET A 88 19.32 -5.02 11.69
N MET A 89 18.65 -5.13 10.54
CA MET A 89 18.38 -6.43 9.88
C MET A 89 19.65 -7.21 9.55
N LEU A 90 20.72 -6.50 9.16
CA LEU A 90 22.02 -7.11 8.86
C LEU A 90 22.71 -7.61 10.12
N ARG A 91 22.63 -6.86 11.22
CA ARG A 91 23.34 -7.15 12.48
C ARG A 91 22.58 -8.09 13.43
N HIS A 92 21.26 -8.17 13.28
CA HIS A 92 20.37 -8.88 14.20
C HIS A 92 19.49 -9.89 13.46
N GLN A 93 20.02 -11.10 13.26
CA GLN A 93 19.34 -12.13 12.48
C GLN A 93 18.10 -12.71 13.20
N ASP A 94 18.14 -12.75 14.53
CA ASP A 94 17.12 -13.42 15.36
C ASP A 94 15.78 -12.67 15.46
N SER A 95 15.71 -11.41 15.01
CA SER A 95 14.45 -10.63 15.01
C SER A 95 14.20 -9.93 13.68
N ARG A 96 14.72 -10.48 12.58
CA ARG A 96 14.51 -9.89 11.27
C ARG A 96 13.04 -9.78 10.90
N GLU A 97 12.21 -10.73 11.29
CA GLU A 97 10.76 -10.68 11.06
C GLU A 97 10.11 -9.44 11.69
N LEU A 98 10.42 -9.18 12.96
CA LEU A 98 9.90 -8.01 13.68
C LEU A 98 10.45 -6.71 13.09
N ILE A 99 11.72 -6.69 12.70
CA ILE A 99 12.33 -5.51 12.07
C ILE A 99 11.69 -5.24 10.70
N LEU A 100 11.44 -6.29 9.90
CA LEU A 100 10.77 -6.18 8.61
C LEU A 100 9.34 -5.66 8.76
N GLN A 101 8.57 -6.16 9.75
CA GLN A 101 7.25 -5.63 10.06
C GLN A 101 7.29 -4.12 10.35
N GLU A 102 8.26 -3.65 11.14
CA GLU A 102 8.40 -2.21 11.41
C GLU A 102 8.81 -1.41 10.17
N ILE A 103 9.67 -1.95 9.29
CA ILE A 103 10.01 -1.29 8.02
C ILE A 103 8.76 -1.09 7.17
N VAL A 104 7.95 -2.13 7.03
CA VAL A 104 6.70 -2.09 6.26
C VAL A 104 5.74 -1.06 6.84
N LEU A 105 5.54 -1.07 8.16
CA LEU A 105 4.66 -0.10 8.82
C LEU A 105 5.17 1.34 8.63
N LEU A 106 6.48 1.55 8.70
CA LEU A 106 7.07 2.87 8.48
C LEU A 106 6.89 3.36 7.04
N LEU A 107 7.00 2.47 6.04
CA LEU A 107 6.73 2.80 4.64
C LEU A 107 5.25 3.08 4.39
N ILE A 108 4.35 2.34 5.05
CA ILE A 108 2.91 2.60 5.02
C ILE A 108 2.58 3.97 5.61
N ASP A 109 3.14 4.31 6.76
CA ASP A 109 2.96 5.63 7.40
C ASP A 109 3.50 6.79 6.53
N ALA A 110 4.52 6.51 5.70
CA ALA A 110 5.06 7.44 4.72
C ALA A 110 4.23 7.54 3.43
N GLY A 111 3.21 6.69 3.25
CA GLY A 111 2.43 6.59 2.02
C GLY A 111 3.15 5.90 0.86
N GLN A 112 4.28 5.25 1.13
CA GLN A 112 5.12 4.54 0.14
C GLN A 112 4.68 3.07 0.03
N TYR A 113 3.43 2.85 -0.40
CA TYR A 113 2.82 1.53 -0.45
C TYR A 113 3.49 0.58 -1.44
N ARG A 114 4.03 1.11 -2.54
CA ARG A 114 4.70 0.31 -3.56
C ARG A 114 6.03 -0.22 -3.07
N GLU A 115 6.84 0.65 -2.48
CA GLU A 115 8.12 0.28 -1.87
C GLU A 115 7.91 -0.69 -0.70
N ALA A 116 6.84 -0.52 0.09
CA ALA A 116 6.48 -1.46 1.14
C ALA A 116 6.18 -2.86 0.57
N LEU A 117 5.42 -2.94 -0.52
CA LEU A 117 5.08 -4.20 -1.17
C LEU A 117 6.33 -4.88 -1.78
N ASP A 118 7.18 -4.11 -2.45
CA ASP A 118 8.43 -4.61 -3.05
C ASP A 118 9.38 -5.17 -1.96
N GLU A 119 9.54 -4.48 -0.83
CA GLU A 119 10.35 -4.96 0.30
C GLU A 119 9.76 -6.25 0.90
N ILE A 120 8.44 -6.35 1.08
CA ILE A 120 7.83 -7.61 1.58
C ILE A 120 8.08 -8.74 0.59
N ASN A 121 7.82 -8.52 -0.69
CA ASN A 121 7.97 -9.54 -1.73
C ASN A 121 9.42 -10.01 -1.89
N LEU A 122 10.39 -9.15 -1.59
CA LEU A 122 11.80 -9.52 -1.57
C LEU A 122 12.11 -10.56 -0.49
N TYR A 123 11.55 -10.41 0.72
CA TYR A 123 11.88 -11.28 1.86
C TYR A 123 10.94 -12.47 2.02
N LEU A 124 9.68 -12.36 1.60
CA LEU A 124 8.63 -13.36 1.81
C LEU A 124 8.95 -14.77 1.27
N PRO A 125 9.68 -14.96 0.14
CA PRO A 125 10.11 -16.28 -0.31
C PRO A 125 11.17 -16.94 0.57
N SER A 126 11.85 -16.18 1.43
CA SER A 126 12.95 -16.68 2.26
C SER A 126 12.44 -17.21 3.59
N PHE A 127 13.02 -18.32 4.08
CA PHE A 127 12.82 -18.74 5.47
C PHE A 127 13.49 -17.72 6.42
N PRO A 128 12.85 -17.27 7.51
CA PRO A 128 11.58 -17.75 8.10
C PRO A 128 10.31 -16.98 7.70
N TYR A 129 10.39 -15.99 6.81
CA TYR A 129 9.28 -15.06 6.51
C TYR A 129 8.09 -15.71 5.81
N GLN A 130 8.34 -16.77 5.03
CA GLN A 130 7.31 -17.51 4.31
C GLN A 130 6.20 -18.08 5.22
N ASP A 131 6.51 -18.32 6.50
CA ASP A 131 5.63 -18.96 7.47
C ASP A 131 4.98 -17.92 8.42
N ASN A 132 5.21 -16.62 8.18
CA ASN A 132 4.67 -15.56 9.02
C ASN A 132 3.31 -15.05 8.47
N PRO A 133 2.17 -15.35 9.12
CA PRO A 133 0.84 -14.97 8.61
C PRO A 133 0.62 -13.45 8.56
N VAL A 134 1.30 -12.69 9.42
CA VAL A 134 1.17 -11.23 9.49
C VAL A 134 1.77 -10.57 8.26
N LEU A 135 2.94 -11.04 7.79
CA LEU A 135 3.57 -10.51 6.57
C LEU A 135 2.73 -10.77 5.33
N HIS A 136 2.16 -11.98 5.20
CA HIS A 136 1.22 -12.29 4.12
C HIS A 136 -0.06 -11.44 4.20
N THR A 137 -0.54 -11.15 5.41
CA THR A 137 -1.68 -10.24 5.60
C THR A 137 -1.35 -8.83 5.10
N TYR A 138 -0.18 -8.28 5.47
CA TYR A 138 0.24 -6.96 4.97
C TYR A 138 0.44 -6.94 3.46
N ALA A 139 1.06 -7.96 2.87
CA ALA A 139 1.20 -8.08 1.41
C ALA A 139 -0.17 -8.07 0.72
N GLY A 140 -1.11 -8.87 1.22
CA GLY A 140 -2.46 -8.95 0.66
C GLY A 140 -3.23 -7.64 0.77
N LEU A 141 -3.14 -6.95 1.90
CA LEU A 141 -3.77 -5.64 2.10
C LEU A 141 -3.15 -4.54 1.22
N LEU A 142 -1.83 -4.53 1.06
CA LEU A 142 -1.13 -3.60 0.18
C LEU A 142 -1.52 -3.84 -1.29
N SER A 143 -1.54 -5.09 -1.75
CA SER A 143 -1.98 -5.43 -3.09
C SER A 143 -3.44 -5.03 -3.33
N LEU A 144 -4.32 -5.22 -2.34
CA LEU A 144 -5.71 -4.79 -2.43
C LEU A 144 -5.83 -3.27 -2.49
N PHE A 145 -5.06 -2.54 -1.69
CA PHE A 145 -5.04 -1.08 -1.72
C PHE A 145 -4.58 -0.55 -3.09
N MET A 146 -3.55 -1.16 -3.68
CA MET A 146 -3.08 -0.81 -5.01
C MET A 146 -4.08 -1.16 -6.12
N ALA A 147 -4.88 -2.22 -5.92
CA ALA A 147 -5.91 -2.64 -6.86
C ALA A 147 -7.12 -1.69 -6.91
N GLN A 148 -7.30 -0.84 -5.90
CA GLN A 148 -8.41 0.12 -5.89
C GLN A 148 -8.23 1.12 -7.02
N PRO A 149 -9.30 1.44 -7.78
CA PRO A 149 -9.25 2.55 -8.70
C PRO A 149 -8.96 3.81 -7.91
N PHE A 150 -7.76 4.34 -8.08
CA PHE A 150 -7.41 5.63 -7.52
C PHE A 150 -8.46 6.60 -8.08
N GLN A 151 -9.32 7.14 -7.21
CA GLN A 151 -10.24 8.20 -7.60
C GLN A 151 -9.35 9.35 -8.09
N GLN A 152 -9.14 9.41 -9.41
CA GLN A 152 -8.64 10.62 -10.03
C GLN A 152 -9.68 11.67 -9.70
N THR A 153 -9.44 12.45 -8.65
CA THR A 153 -9.96 13.80 -8.59
C THR A 153 -9.68 14.40 -9.96
N PRO A 154 -10.69 14.87 -10.72
CA PRO A 154 -10.49 15.50 -12.02
C PRO A 154 -9.79 16.84 -11.80
N ALA A 155 -8.51 16.80 -11.44
CA ALA A 155 -7.67 17.96 -11.27
C ALA A 155 -7.07 18.29 -12.63
N LYS A 156 -7.69 19.29 -13.26
CA LYS A 156 -7.14 20.12 -14.34
C LYS A 156 -7.32 19.59 -15.77
N ALA A 157 -8.58 19.46 -16.20
CA ALA A 157 -8.87 19.77 -17.59
C ALA A 157 -8.49 21.25 -17.86
N PRO A 158 -7.74 21.57 -18.93
CA PRO A 158 -7.55 22.96 -19.34
C PRO A 158 -8.92 23.58 -19.67
N PRO A 159 -9.11 24.89 -19.46
CA PRO A 159 -10.36 25.55 -19.80
C PRO A 159 -10.55 25.47 -21.32
N ARG A 160 -11.36 24.50 -21.78
CA ARG A 160 -11.81 24.46 -23.17
C ARG A 160 -12.84 25.58 -23.32
N HIS A 161 -12.47 26.57 -24.12
CA HIS A 161 -13.37 27.61 -24.56
C HIS A 161 -14.61 27.00 -25.22
N VAL A 162 -15.75 27.46 -24.73
CA VAL A 162 -17.09 27.57 -25.32
C VAL A 162 -17.20 27.18 -26.80
N ALA A 163 -17.89 26.07 -27.08
CA ALA A 163 -19.03 26.01 -28.00
C ALA A 163 -19.50 24.55 -28.18
N ASP A 164 -20.82 24.38 -28.07
CA ASP A 164 -21.64 23.28 -28.56
C ASP A 164 -21.65 21.90 -27.85
N GLN A 165 -22.91 21.44 -27.69
CA GLN A 165 -23.40 20.06 -27.49
C GLN A 165 -23.67 19.57 -26.06
N SER A 166 -24.97 19.40 -25.80
CA SER A 166 -25.66 18.31 -25.08
C SER A 166 -25.26 17.97 -23.63
N PRO A 167 -26.21 17.61 -22.75
CA PRO A 167 -25.90 17.15 -21.39
C PRO A 167 -25.33 15.73 -21.46
N SER A 168 -24.06 15.61 -21.84
CA SER A 168 -23.30 14.38 -21.64
C SER A 168 -22.99 14.27 -20.15
N ILE A 169 -23.72 13.36 -19.51
CA ILE A 169 -23.38 12.80 -18.19
C ILE A 169 -21.89 12.43 -18.25
N PRO A 170 -21.04 12.91 -17.33
CA PRO A 170 -19.64 12.51 -17.34
C PRO A 170 -19.58 10.98 -17.23
N PRO A 171 -18.86 10.27 -18.12
CA PRO A 171 -18.67 8.85 -17.94
C PRO A 171 -17.96 8.69 -16.61
N ILE A 172 -18.62 8.06 -15.65
CA ILE A 172 -17.95 7.46 -14.51
C ILE A 172 -17.08 6.39 -15.14
N ILE A 173 -15.83 6.75 -15.47
CA ILE A 173 -14.83 5.76 -15.84
C ILE A 173 -14.54 5.04 -14.54
N THR A 174 -15.36 4.03 -14.26
CA THR A 174 -15.09 2.96 -13.31
C THR A 174 -13.95 2.17 -13.93
N THR A 175 -12.74 2.74 -13.97
CA THR A 175 -11.53 1.98 -14.32
C THR A 175 -11.50 0.82 -13.36
N GLY A 176 -11.76 -0.38 -13.87
CA GLY A 176 -11.91 -1.58 -13.06
C GLY A 176 -10.71 -1.80 -12.16
N PHE A 177 -10.94 -2.47 -11.04
CA PHE A 177 -9.85 -2.94 -10.20
C PHE A 177 -8.81 -3.68 -11.04
N SER A 178 -7.53 -3.50 -10.72
CA SER A 178 -6.48 -4.27 -11.38
C SER A 178 -6.64 -5.76 -11.03
N GLU A 179 -7.11 -6.54 -11.99
CA GLU A 179 -7.38 -7.98 -11.79
C GLU A 179 -6.13 -8.73 -11.31
N ALA A 180 -4.96 -8.39 -11.86
CA ALA A 180 -3.68 -8.97 -11.45
C ALA A 180 -3.41 -8.73 -9.96
N GLN A 181 -3.61 -7.50 -9.48
CA GLN A 181 -3.38 -7.16 -8.07
C GLN A 181 -4.43 -7.77 -7.14
N LEU A 182 -5.67 -7.96 -7.61
CA LEU A 182 -6.69 -8.70 -6.86
C LEU A 182 -6.34 -10.18 -6.72
N ARG A 183 -5.83 -10.82 -7.78
CA ARG A 183 -5.36 -12.21 -7.74
C ARG A 183 -4.17 -12.37 -6.80
N ASP A 184 -3.22 -11.44 -6.85
CA ASP A 184 -2.06 -11.42 -5.93
C ASP A 184 -2.52 -11.22 -4.48
N ALA A 185 -3.42 -10.28 -4.23
CA ALA A 185 -4.01 -10.05 -2.92
C ALA A 185 -4.70 -11.31 -2.39
N GLN A 186 -5.49 -11.99 -3.24
CA GLN A 186 -6.15 -13.24 -2.88
C GLN A 186 -5.13 -14.32 -2.50
N SER A 187 -4.10 -14.53 -3.31
CA SER A 187 -3.06 -15.53 -3.05
C SER A 187 -2.38 -15.32 -1.69
N HIS A 188 -1.99 -14.07 -1.38
CA HIS A 188 -1.37 -13.74 -0.10
C HIS A 188 -2.33 -13.93 1.09
N LEU A 189 -3.60 -13.51 0.97
CA LEU A 189 -4.58 -13.67 2.05
C LEU A 189 -4.97 -15.14 2.26
N GLU A 190 -5.05 -15.94 1.20
CA GLU A 190 -5.27 -17.39 1.31
C GLU A 190 -4.09 -18.07 2.01
N ARG A 191 -2.86 -17.65 1.70
CA ARG A 191 -1.67 -18.14 2.40
C ARG A 191 -1.67 -17.72 3.87
N ALA A 192 -2.01 -16.47 4.18
CA ALA A 192 -2.12 -15.98 5.56
C ALA A 192 -3.13 -16.81 6.36
N ARG A 193 -4.30 -17.12 5.79
CA ARG A 193 -5.32 -17.97 6.41
C ARG A 193 -4.87 -19.43 6.56
N SER A 194 -4.08 -19.96 5.61
CA SER A 194 -3.55 -21.32 5.73
C SER A 194 -2.53 -21.47 6.86
N LEU A 195 -1.81 -20.39 7.18
CA LEU A 195 -0.85 -20.33 8.27
C LEU A 195 -1.51 -20.01 9.62
N ASP A 196 -2.57 -19.23 9.61
CA ASP A 196 -3.39 -18.89 10.78
C ASP A 196 -4.88 -18.99 10.44
N GLU A 197 -5.48 -20.12 10.83
CA GLU A 197 -6.89 -20.43 10.56
C GLU A 197 -7.84 -19.40 11.20
N HIS A 198 -7.43 -18.75 12.30
CA HIS A 198 -8.25 -17.78 13.02
C HIS A 198 -7.99 -16.33 12.60
N ASN A 199 -7.26 -16.11 11.50
CA ASN A 199 -7.00 -14.78 10.98
C ASN A 199 -8.29 -14.14 10.41
N VAL A 200 -8.95 -13.35 11.26
CA VAL A 200 -10.21 -12.66 10.95
C VAL A 200 -10.05 -11.66 9.81
N VAL A 201 -8.87 -11.03 9.71
CA VAL A 201 -8.56 -10.05 8.65
C VAL A 201 -8.50 -10.76 7.31
N ALA A 202 -7.70 -11.82 7.20
CA ALA A 202 -7.58 -12.60 5.97
C ALA A 202 -8.93 -13.13 5.51
N SER A 203 -9.72 -13.71 6.42
CA SER A 203 -11.05 -14.23 6.11
C SER A 203 -12.01 -13.13 5.64
N GLY A 204 -12.09 -12.02 6.38
CA GLY A 204 -13.00 -10.92 6.04
C GLY A 204 -12.68 -10.24 4.70
N PHE A 205 -11.40 -10.12 4.35
CA PHE A 205 -11.01 -9.53 3.06
C PHE A 205 -11.15 -10.51 1.89
N LEU A 206 -10.92 -11.82 2.09
CA LEU A 206 -11.18 -12.82 1.06
C LEU A 206 -12.65 -12.86 0.62
N ASP A 207 -13.57 -12.76 1.59
CA ASP A 207 -15.01 -12.72 1.29
C ASP A 207 -15.38 -11.48 0.47
N ARG A 208 -14.75 -10.34 0.76
CA ARG A 208 -14.96 -9.09 0.02
C ARG A 208 -14.39 -9.14 -1.40
N ILE A 209 -13.19 -9.70 -1.59
CA ILE A 209 -12.59 -9.86 -2.93
C ILE A 209 -13.49 -10.74 -3.79
N ARG A 210 -13.98 -11.87 -3.25
CA ARG A 210 -14.89 -12.78 -3.97
C ARG A 210 -16.21 -12.11 -4.35
N LEU A 211 -16.77 -11.31 -3.46
CA LEU A 211 -17.98 -10.55 -3.76
C LEU A 211 -17.73 -9.49 -4.85
N GLY A 212 -16.61 -8.77 -4.76
CA GLY A 212 -16.22 -7.75 -5.74
C GLY A 212 -15.98 -8.33 -7.13
N MET A 213 -15.31 -9.50 -7.23
CA MET A 213 -15.10 -10.18 -8.51
C MET A 213 -16.40 -10.66 -9.16
N LYS A 214 -17.36 -11.18 -8.37
CA LYS A 214 -18.68 -11.56 -8.88
C LYS A 214 -19.45 -10.36 -9.42
N LEU A 215 -19.46 -9.26 -8.68
CA LEU A 215 -20.14 -8.04 -9.10
C LEU A 215 -19.52 -7.46 -10.38
N ALA A 216 -18.19 -7.51 -10.51
CA ALA A 216 -17.49 -7.06 -11.72
C ALA A 216 -17.87 -7.91 -12.95
N ALA A 217 -18.00 -9.24 -12.78
CA ALA A 217 -18.41 -10.14 -13.85
C ALA A 217 -19.87 -9.88 -14.30
N GLU A 218 -20.80 -9.69 -13.35
CA GLU A 218 -22.20 -9.39 -13.66
C GLU A 218 -22.39 -8.06 -14.42
N ILE A 219 -21.55 -7.06 -14.14
CA ILE A 219 -21.57 -5.78 -14.87
C ILE A 219 -21.08 -5.98 -16.30
N GLN A 220 -20.00 -6.74 -16.50
CA GLN A 220 -19.45 -6.99 -17.84
C GLN A 220 -20.42 -7.78 -18.72
N GLU A 221 -21.10 -8.80 -18.17
CA GLU A 221 -22.12 -9.57 -18.90
C GLU A 221 -23.32 -8.71 -19.33
N ARG A 222 -23.62 -7.64 -18.58
CA ARG A 222 -24.72 -6.71 -18.91
C ARG A 222 -24.33 -5.71 -20.00
N GLU A 223 -23.06 -5.32 -20.09
CA GLU A 223 -22.57 -4.40 -21.12
C GLU A 223 -22.35 -5.08 -22.47
N GLU A 224 -22.01 -6.38 -22.49
CA GLU A 224 -21.83 -7.15 -23.73
C GLU A 224 -23.16 -7.68 -24.33
N GLY A 225 -24.28 -7.55 -23.61
CA GLY A 225 -25.59 -8.08 -24.00
C GLY A 225 -26.52 -7.13 -24.77
N ASP A 226 -26.10 -5.89 -25.07
CA ASP A 226 -26.98 -4.83 -25.62
C ASP A 226 -26.72 -4.48 -27.11
N ASP A 227 -26.12 -5.39 -27.88
CA ASP A 227 -25.75 -5.16 -29.29
C ASP A 227 -26.45 -6.14 -30.28
N SER A 228 -27.70 -6.53 -30.03
CA SER A 228 -28.46 -7.30 -31.02
C SER A 228 -29.97 -7.07 -30.96
N ASP A 229 -30.44 -5.94 -31.50
CA ASP A 229 -31.63 -5.95 -32.35
C ASP A 229 -31.78 -4.62 -33.11
N GLY A 230 -31.25 -4.61 -34.34
CA GLY A 230 -31.33 -3.50 -35.28
C GLY A 230 -31.14 -3.98 -36.71
N LYS A 231 -31.71 -5.13 -37.07
CA LYS A 231 -31.91 -5.52 -38.47
C LYS A 231 -33.20 -4.86 -38.95
N ASP A 232 -33.09 -3.60 -39.37
CA ASP A 232 -34.12 -2.99 -40.20
C ASP A 232 -34.02 -3.59 -41.61
N ASP A 233 -35.09 -4.28 -41.99
CA ASP A 233 -35.34 -4.91 -43.28
C ASP A 233 -35.23 -3.89 -44.43
N LEU A 234 -34.12 -3.94 -45.17
CA LEU A 234 -34.03 -3.31 -46.49
C LEU A 234 -34.81 -4.15 -47.50
N VAL A 235 -36.06 -3.75 -47.73
CA VAL A 235 -36.91 -4.24 -48.83
C VAL A 235 -36.28 -3.87 -50.18
N PRO A 236 -36.10 -4.82 -51.12
CA PRO A 236 -35.63 -4.50 -52.46
C PRO A 236 -36.78 -3.90 -53.28
N VAL A 237 -36.71 -2.60 -53.56
CA VAL A 237 -37.57 -1.94 -54.55
C VAL A 237 -37.03 -2.27 -55.94
N SER A 238 -37.68 -3.21 -56.62
CA SER A 238 -37.65 -3.35 -58.07
C SER A 238 -38.87 -2.64 -58.66
N SER A 239 -38.66 -1.66 -59.53
CA SER A 239 -39.65 -1.23 -60.52
C SER A 239 -38.91 -0.54 -61.67
N ASP A 240 -38.73 -1.31 -62.74
CA ASP A 240 -38.61 -0.80 -64.10
C ASP A 240 -39.82 0.09 -64.40
N GLU A 241 -39.63 1.19 -65.12
CA GLU A 241 -40.55 1.66 -66.17
C GLU A 241 -39.93 2.80 -66.98
N ASP A 242 -39.87 2.55 -68.29
CA ASP A 242 -39.51 3.43 -69.38
C ASP A 242 -40.43 4.66 -69.47
N GLU A 243 -39.92 5.83 -69.85
CA GLU A 243 -40.65 6.71 -70.77
C GLU A 243 -39.71 7.65 -71.56
N GLU A 244 -39.93 7.64 -72.88
CA GLU A 244 -39.28 8.43 -73.91
C GLU A 244 -39.66 9.93 -73.84
N LEU A 245 -38.64 10.78 -74.07
CA LEU A 245 -38.59 12.03 -74.87
C LEU A 245 -39.91 12.69 -75.34
N PRO A 246 -39.98 14.05 -75.39
CA PRO A 246 -39.51 14.70 -76.62
C PRO A 246 -38.83 16.08 -76.50
N SER A 247 -38.03 16.29 -77.55
CA SER A 247 -37.39 17.49 -78.08
C SER A 247 -37.97 18.88 -77.76
N SER A 248 -37.07 19.86 -77.50
CA SER A 248 -37.25 21.21 -78.05
C SER A 248 -35.93 21.97 -78.33
N LYS A 249 -35.62 22.03 -79.63
CA LYS A 249 -35.06 23.13 -80.46
C LYS A 249 -34.48 24.40 -79.80
N ARG A 250 -33.25 24.74 -80.28
CA ARG A 250 -32.75 26.05 -80.80
C ARG A 250 -32.63 27.21 -79.77
N MET A 251 -31.52 27.95 -79.68
CA MET A 251 -30.92 28.79 -80.73
C MET A 251 -29.47 29.24 -80.41
N HIS A 252 -28.75 29.53 -81.50
CA HIS A 252 -27.51 30.30 -81.61
C HIS A 252 -27.61 31.75 -81.10
N LEU A 253 -26.45 32.34 -80.81
CA LEU A 253 -25.98 33.75 -80.96
C LEU A 253 -25.11 34.06 -79.72
N SER A 254 -23.89 34.57 -79.77
CA SER A 254 -22.94 34.95 -80.82
C SER A 254 -21.58 35.10 -80.13
#